data_AF-A0A432GWE4-F1
#
_entry.id   AF-A0A432GWE4-F1
#
_cell.length_a   1.000
_cell.length_b   1.000
_cell.length_c   1.000
_cell.angle_alpha   90.00
_cell.angle_beta   90.00
_cell.angle_gamma   90.00
#
_symmetry.space_group_name_H-M   'P 1'
#
loop_
_entity.id
_entity.type
_entity.pdbx_description
1 polymer ?
#
loop_
_entity_poly.entity_id
_entity_poly.type
_entity_poly.pdbx_seq_one_letter_code
_entity_poly.pdbx_strand_id
1 'polypeptide(L)'
;MNLFEHAHDKQIRKEAPLADRMRPRTIEEFVGQSHILAPGRLLRRAIQADQLSSLIFYGPPGTGKTTLARIIANTTKAEFLSINAVLSGIADIRKCIETAKKVRTEHQRHAVLFVDEVHRFNKAQQDALLPHVENGTVILIGATTENPYFEVNKALVSRSRIFQLQSLKSTEVEEIIEQALTDSERGFGDKQVNLAAEALRHLAHVAGGDARAALNALELAVLTSQADENDVLQITLEIAEESIQQRAVLYDKDGDAHFDTISAFIKSMRGSDPDAALFWMAKMVEAGEDPRFIFRRMLIFAGEDVGMADPQALGVVSSAAQAFDYVGMPEGRYHLAQACLYLSTAPKSNSAFAFFDAISVVRNGQADEVPDPLKDANRDGKAFGHGEGYLYPHAYRDHWVAQQYLPDVLQGRIFYQPSEQGFEASIQENVARNREAQLAAFFSQTASEQSGNLNYWEARTLGSSGELLNEFRDQLTEWSEISRNTLALVLNAGEGLLLGEFLRRISEENVYALVESSNEKKILGTLFKK
;
A
#
# COMPACT_ATOMS: atom_id res chain seq x y z
N MET A 1 30.16 -39.03 -20.88
CA MET A 1 29.91 -38.03 -21.93
C MET A 1 30.70 -38.42 -23.16
N ASN A 2 30.02 -38.52 -24.30
CA ASN A 2 30.59 -38.86 -25.60
C ASN A 2 31.25 -37.62 -26.24
N LEU A 3 32.24 -37.79 -27.11
CA LEU A 3 32.99 -36.67 -27.72
C LEU A 3 32.08 -35.66 -28.46
N PHE A 4 30.98 -36.17 -29.04
CA PHE A 4 29.95 -35.38 -29.73
C PHE A 4 29.07 -34.56 -28.77
N GLU A 5 28.77 -35.08 -27.57
CA GLU A 5 28.02 -34.34 -26.54
C GLU A 5 28.86 -33.16 -26.03
N HIS A 6 30.17 -33.36 -25.85
CA HIS A 6 31.07 -32.29 -25.41
C HIS A 6 31.24 -31.17 -26.45
N ALA A 7 31.28 -31.51 -27.74
CA ALA A 7 31.32 -30.53 -28.82
C ALA A 7 30.00 -29.76 -28.92
N HIS A 8 28.86 -30.44 -28.78
CA HIS A 8 27.53 -29.82 -28.78
C HIS A 8 27.32 -28.88 -27.60
N ASP A 9 27.72 -29.27 -26.39
CA ASP A 9 27.66 -28.42 -25.19
C ASP A 9 28.55 -27.16 -25.32
N LYS A 10 29.73 -27.30 -25.94
CA LYS A 10 30.60 -26.15 -26.25
C LYS A 10 29.96 -25.20 -27.26
N GLN A 11 29.30 -25.74 -28.29
CA GLN A 11 28.59 -24.96 -29.30
C GLN A 11 27.42 -24.17 -28.67
N ILE A 12 26.58 -24.84 -27.87
CA ILE A 12 25.44 -24.23 -27.16
C ILE A 12 25.92 -23.10 -26.24
N ARG A 13 27.04 -23.29 -25.53
CA ARG A 13 27.61 -22.24 -24.67
C ARG A 13 28.13 -21.04 -25.45
N LYS A 14 28.65 -21.24 -26.67
CA LYS A 14 29.16 -20.17 -27.53
C LYS A 14 28.02 -19.36 -28.15
N GLU A 15 26.89 -19.99 -28.42
CA GLU A 15 25.68 -19.38 -29.01
C GLU A 15 24.71 -18.83 -27.95
N ALA A 16 24.97 -19.06 -26.65
CA ALA A 16 24.14 -18.54 -25.57
C ALA A 16 24.22 -17.00 -25.48
N PRO A 17 23.14 -16.34 -25.01
CA PRO A 17 23.14 -14.89 -24.80
C PRO A 17 24.30 -14.44 -23.90
N LEU A 18 24.82 -13.23 -24.15
CA LEU A 18 25.96 -12.67 -23.41
C LEU A 18 25.69 -12.64 -21.91
N ALA A 19 24.46 -12.30 -21.50
CA ALA A 19 24.08 -12.28 -20.09
C ALA A 19 24.21 -13.66 -19.39
N ASP A 20 24.08 -14.75 -20.14
CA ASP A 20 24.27 -16.11 -19.62
C ASP A 20 25.74 -16.54 -19.67
N ARG A 21 26.48 -16.15 -20.72
CA ARG A 21 27.92 -16.39 -20.85
C ARG A 21 28.71 -15.68 -19.77
N MET A 22 28.40 -14.42 -19.50
CA MET A 22 29.11 -13.54 -18.56
C MET A 22 28.73 -13.75 -17.08
N ARG A 23 27.93 -14.78 -16.74
CA ARG A 23 27.57 -15.04 -15.34
C ARG A 23 28.84 -15.23 -14.47
N PRO A 24 28.99 -14.45 -13.39
CA PRO A 24 30.10 -14.61 -12.44
C PRO A 24 30.21 -16.04 -11.91
N ARG A 25 31.45 -16.55 -11.83
CA ARG A 25 31.77 -17.92 -11.35
C ARG A 25 32.12 -17.94 -9.87
N THR A 26 32.68 -16.85 -9.37
CA THR A 26 33.19 -16.68 -8.00
C THR A 26 32.56 -15.46 -7.33
N ILE A 27 32.73 -15.33 -6.01
CA ILE A 27 32.28 -14.14 -5.26
C ILE A 27 33.07 -12.90 -5.72
N GLU A 28 34.33 -13.09 -6.09
CA GLU A 28 35.25 -12.04 -6.53
C GLU A 28 34.86 -11.44 -7.90
N GLU A 29 34.24 -12.23 -8.78
CA GLU A 29 33.66 -11.77 -10.05
C GLU A 29 32.29 -11.09 -9.88
N PHE A 30 31.66 -11.18 -8.70
CA PHE A 30 30.30 -10.69 -8.50
C PHE A 30 30.30 -9.19 -8.19
N VAL A 31 29.84 -8.39 -9.14
CA VAL A 31 29.76 -6.93 -9.02
C VAL A 31 28.52 -6.50 -8.23
N GLY A 32 28.70 -5.54 -7.32
CA GLY A 32 27.65 -4.96 -6.49
C GLY A 32 27.35 -5.73 -5.19
N GLN A 33 26.24 -5.36 -4.53
CA GLN A 33 25.74 -5.99 -3.30
C GLN A 33 26.74 -5.99 -2.11
N SER A 34 27.60 -4.96 -2.01
CA SER A 34 28.64 -4.91 -0.97
C SER A 34 28.08 -4.91 0.46
N HIS A 35 26.83 -4.47 0.66
CA HIS A 35 26.17 -4.51 1.97
C HIS A 35 25.97 -5.94 2.50
N ILE A 36 25.88 -6.94 1.62
CA ILE A 36 25.75 -8.36 1.98
C ILE A 36 27.00 -9.21 1.65
N LEU A 37 27.81 -8.80 0.66
CA LEU A 37 28.96 -9.58 0.17
C LEU A 37 30.35 -8.96 0.46
N ALA A 38 30.45 -7.78 1.08
CA ALA A 38 31.76 -7.26 1.48
C ALA A 38 32.49 -8.18 2.48
N PRO A 39 33.84 -8.14 2.55
CA PRO A 39 34.59 -8.87 3.55
C PRO A 39 34.04 -8.63 4.97
N GLY A 40 33.83 -9.71 5.73
CA GLY A 40 33.28 -9.65 7.09
C GLY A 40 31.74 -9.67 7.18
N ARG A 41 31.01 -9.50 6.08
CA ARG A 41 29.52 -9.60 6.08
C ARG A 41 29.04 -11.03 6.31
N LEU A 42 27.85 -11.14 6.91
CA LEU A 42 27.28 -12.42 7.35
C LEU A 42 27.18 -13.45 6.22
N LEU A 43 26.64 -13.05 5.05
CA LEU A 43 26.47 -13.97 3.93
C LEU A 43 27.83 -14.45 3.41
N ARG A 44 28.79 -13.54 3.15
CA ARG A 44 30.14 -13.93 2.71
C ARG A 44 30.83 -14.87 3.70
N ARG A 45 30.78 -14.57 5.00
CA ARG A 45 31.35 -15.42 6.04
C ARG A 45 30.70 -16.81 6.08
N ALA A 46 29.38 -16.89 5.93
CA ALA A 46 28.65 -18.15 5.94
C ALA A 46 28.97 -19.01 4.71
N ILE A 47 29.13 -18.39 3.52
CA ILE A 47 29.56 -19.07 2.31
C ILE A 47 30.99 -19.60 2.46
N GLN A 48 31.92 -18.77 2.96
CA GLN A 48 33.33 -19.14 3.15
C GLN A 48 33.52 -20.24 4.22
N ALA A 49 32.67 -20.26 5.25
CA ALA A 49 32.70 -21.26 6.30
C ALA A 49 31.94 -22.55 5.94
N ASP A 50 31.28 -22.61 4.78
CA ASP A 50 30.38 -23.70 4.38
C ASP A 50 29.31 -24.02 5.44
N GLN A 51 28.76 -22.96 6.06
CA GLN A 51 27.74 -23.03 7.13
C GLN A 51 26.47 -22.32 6.68
N LEU A 52 25.92 -22.73 5.54
CA LEU A 52 24.71 -22.15 4.98
C LEU A 52 23.45 -22.87 5.45
N SER A 53 22.54 -22.09 6.03
CA SER A 53 21.13 -22.47 6.17
C SER A 53 20.36 -22.08 4.91
N SER A 54 19.08 -22.46 4.83
CA SER A 54 18.19 -21.99 3.76
C SER A 54 18.17 -20.46 3.67
N LEU A 55 18.10 -19.96 2.45
CA LEU A 55 18.17 -18.55 2.08
C LEU A 55 16.96 -18.15 1.24
N ILE A 56 16.52 -16.91 1.38
CA ILE A 56 15.59 -16.27 0.45
C ILE A 56 16.22 -14.97 -0.01
N PHE A 57 16.47 -14.87 -1.32
CA PHE A 57 16.89 -13.66 -2.00
C PHE A 57 15.66 -12.93 -2.54
N TYR A 58 15.51 -11.67 -2.15
CA TYR A 58 14.48 -10.81 -2.72
C TYR A 58 15.09 -9.53 -3.26
N GLY A 59 14.54 -9.01 -4.34
CA GLY A 59 14.97 -7.76 -4.95
C GLY A 59 14.67 -7.70 -6.45
N PRO A 60 14.95 -6.56 -7.10
CA PRO A 60 14.62 -6.32 -8.50
C PRO A 60 15.20 -7.36 -9.47
N PRO A 61 14.64 -7.50 -10.69
CA PRO A 61 15.24 -8.34 -11.74
C PRO A 61 16.66 -7.88 -12.06
N GLY A 62 17.49 -8.78 -12.58
CA GLY A 62 18.84 -8.42 -13.02
C GLY A 62 19.89 -8.20 -11.92
N THR A 63 19.50 -8.22 -10.64
CA THR A 63 20.42 -7.99 -9.50
C THR A 63 21.35 -9.16 -9.17
N GLY A 64 21.22 -10.29 -9.85
CA GLY A 64 22.12 -11.44 -9.70
C GLY A 64 21.67 -12.54 -8.74
N LYS A 65 20.38 -12.61 -8.35
CA LYS A 65 19.82 -13.67 -7.45
C LYS A 65 20.20 -15.10 -7.88
N THR A 66 19.90 -15.45 -9.14
CA THR A 66 20.20 -16.78 -9.71
C THR A 66 21.70 -17.05 -9.79
N THR A 67 22.49 -16.03 -10.14
CA THR A 67 23.95 -16.13 -10.21
C THR A 67 24.55 -16.37 -8.83
N LEU A 68 24.10 -15.62 -7.82
CA LEU A 68 24.57 -15.76 -6.45
C LEU A 68 24.27 -17.16 -5.89
N ALA A 69 23.08 -17.71 -6.15
CA ALA A 69 22.74 -19.08 -5.78
C ALA A 69 23.70 -20.12 -6.38
N ARG A 70 24.12 -19.91 -7.64
CA ARG A 70 25.06 -20.78 -8.34
C ARG A 70 26.49 -20.66 -7.79
N ILE A 71 26.94 -19.44 -7.50
CA ILE A 71 28.25 -19.19 -6.86
C ILE A 71 28.31 -19.87 -5.50
N ILE A 72 27.22 -19.76 -4.73
CA ILE A 72 27.09 -20.42 -3.43
C ILE A 72 27.30 -21.94 -3.57
N ALA A 73 26.53 -22.58 -4.45
CA ALA A 73 26.63 -24.03 -4.65
C ALA A 73 28.02 -24.47 -5.14
N ASN A 74 28.63 -23.70 -6.06
CA ASN A 74 29.99 -23.96 -6.53
C ASN A 74 31.03 -23.84 -5.41
N THR A 75 30.92 -22.81 -4.58
CA THR A 75 31.86 -22.55 -3.48
C THR A 75 31.77 -23.64 -2.41
N THR A 76 30.56 -24.09 -2.08
CA THR A 76 30.32 -25.17 -1.11
C THR A 76 30.41 -26.58 -1.72
N LYS A 77 30.77 -26.70 -3.02
CA LYS A 77 30.82 -27.97 -3.77
C LYS A 77 29.52 -28.79 -3.68
N ALA A 78 28.40 -28.10 -3.52
CA ALA A 78 27.08 -28.70 -3.44
C ALA A 78 26.51 -28.97 -4.83
N GLU A 79 25.67 -30.00 -4.96
CA GLU A 79 24.91 -30.23 -6.20
C GLU A 79 23.86 -29.12 -6.37
N PHE A 80 23.83 -28.47 -7.52
CA PHE A 80 22.89 -27.38 -7.81
C PHE A 80 21.68 -27.92 -8.58
N LEU A 81 20.51 -27.90 -7.93
CA LEU A 81 19.23 -28.27 -8.52
C LEU A 81 18.39 -27.01 -8.68
N SER A 82 17.89 -26.72 -9.88
CA SER A 82 17.09 -25.52 -10.14
C SER A 82 15.67 -25.86 -10.61
N ILE A 83 14.69 -25.16 -10.05
CA ILE A 83 13.28 -25.23 -10.41
C ILE A 83 12.76 -23.81 -10.68
N ASN A 84 11.96 -23.63 -11.72
CA ASN A 84 11.23 -22.38 -11.95
C ASN A 84 9.78 -22.55 -11.48
N ALA A 85 9.35 -21.77 -10.49
CA ALA A 85 8.04 -21.95 -9.86
C ALA A 85 6.84 -21.72 -10.80
N VAL A 86 7.02 -20.97 -11.88
CA VAL A 86 5.96 -20.70 -12.88
C VAL A 86 5.61 -21.95 -13.68
N LEU A 87 6.63 -22.74 -14.04
CA LEU A 87 6.48 -23.88 -14.94
C LEU A 87 6.40 -25.22 -14.20
N SER A 88 6.72 -25.24 -12.91
CA SER A 88 6.92 -26.49 -12.16
C SER A 88 5.77 -26.86 -11.24
N GLY A 89 5.36 -28.12 -11.32
CA GLY A 89 4.36 -28.72 -10.45
C GLY A 89 4.96 -29.41 -9.21
N ILE A 90 4.10 -30.04 -8.40
CA ILE A 90 4.52 -30.85 -7.24
C ILE A 90 5.40 -32.05 -7.67
N ALA A 91 5.21 -32.57 -8.88
CA ALA A 91 5.99 -33.69 -9.40
C ALA A 91 7.47 -33.33 -9.61
N ASP A 92 7.75 -32.13 -10.13
CA ASP A 92 9.11 -31.65 -10.36
C ASP A 92 9.86 -31.43 -9.04
N ILE A 93 9.16 -30.85 -8.05
CA ILE A 93 9.69 -30.69 -6.68
C ILE A 93 10.11 -32.03 -6.11
N ARG A 94 9.23 -33.05 -6.19
CA ARG A 94 9.53 -34.41 -5.71
C ARG A 94 10.73 -35.02 -6.43
N LYS A 95 10.83 -34.84 -7.75
CA LYS A 95 11.97 -35.34 -8.54
C LYS A 95 13.29 -34.73 -8.08
N CYS A 96 13.33 -33.42 -7.85
CA CYS A 96 14.51 -32.74 -7.34
C CYS A 96 14.87 -33.21 -5.92
N ILE A 97 13.89 -33.41 -5.04
CA ILE A 97 14.12 -33.94 -3.69
C ILE A 97 14.71 -35.35 -3.74
N GLU A 98 14.20 -36.22 -4.62
CA GLU A 98 14.75 -37.58 -4.77
C GLU A 98 16.20 -37.56 -5.30
N THR A 99 16.50 -36.67 -6.24
CA THR A 99 17.90 -36.43 -6.68
C THR A 99 18.77 -35.95 -5.53
N ALA A 100 18.29 -34.99 -4.72
CA ALA A 100 19.02 -34.48 -3.56
C ALA A 100 19.31 -35.57 -2.52
N LYS A 101 18.33 -36.45 -2.25
CA LYS A 101 18.54 -37.61 -1.36
C LYS A 101 19.62 -38.54 -1.89
N LYS A 102 19.60 -38.88 -3.19
CA LYS A 102 20.61 -39.73 -3.81
C LYS A 102 22.01 -39.12 -3.71
N VAL A 103 22.15 -37.84 -4.03
CA VAL A 103 23.42 -37.11 -3.92
C VAL A 103 23.97 -37.16 -2.49
N ARG A 104 23.08 -36.99 -1.50
CA ARG A 104 23.44 -37.05 -0.09
C ARG A 104 23.87 -38.47 0.34
N THR A 105 23.18 -39.52 -0.11
CA THR A 105 23.48 -40.90 0.27
C THR A 105 24.67 -41.49 -0.47
N GLU A 106 24.80 -41.23 -1.77
CA GLU A 106 25.80 -41.86 -2.64
C GLU A 106 27.12 -41.07 -2.68
N HIS A 107 27.06 -39.74 -2.60
CA HIS A 107 28.23 -38.88 -2.76
C HIS A 107 28.60 -38.09 -1.49
N GLN A 108 27.81 -38.21 -0.41
CA GLN A 108 27.98 -37.45 0.83
C GLN A 108 28.11 -35.93 0.59
N ARG A 109 27.42 -35.41 -0.43
CA ARG A 109 27.39 -33.98 -0.76
C ARG A 109 26.06 -33.35 -0.38
N HIS A 110 26.10 -32.07 -0.04
CA HIS A 110 24.90 -31.25 0.11
C HIS A 110 24.29 -30.96 -1.26
N ALA A 111 22.97 -30.75 -1.28
CA ALA A 111 22.24 -30.30 -2.46
C ALA A 111 21.64 -28.93 -2.19
N VAL A 112 21.91 -27.97 -3.07
CA VAL A 112 21.28 -26.66 -3.09
C VAL A 112 20.09 -26.72 -4.03
N LEU A 113 18.89 -26.53 -3.50
CA LEU A 113 17.66 -26.43 -4.29
C LEU A 113 17.35 -24.96 -4.50
N PHE A 114 17.60 -24.47 -5.72
CA PHE A 114 17.23 -23.14 -6.15
C PHE A 114 15.80 -23.14 -6.69
N VAL A 115 14.95 -22.26 -6.15
CA VAL A 115 13.58 -22.04 -6.60
C VAL A 115 13.45 -20.60 -7.08
N ASP A 116 13.34 -20.41 -8.39
CA ASP A 116 13.11 -19.10 -8.99
C ASP A 116 11.62 -18.72 -8.92
N GLU A 117 11.34 -17.45 -8.67
CA GLU A 117 10.01 -16.90 -8.44
C GLU A 117 9.19 -17.66 -7.40
N VAL A 118 9.79 -17.93 -6.24
CA VAL A 118 9.19 -18.75 -5.17
C VAL A 118 7.81 -18.26 -4.71
N HIS A 119 7.48 -16.97 -4.90
CA HIS A 119 6.16 -16.39 -4.65
C HIS A 119 5.05 -17.01 -5.52
N ARG A 120 5.38 -17.59 -6.68
CA ARG A 120 4.40 -18.23 -7.58
C ARG A 120 3.94 -19.60 -7.12
N PHE A 121 4.64 -20.23 -6.18
CA PHE A 121 4.17 -21.48 -5.59
C PHE A 121 2.98 -21.26 -4.69
N ASN A 122 1.97 -22.10 -4.86
CA ASN A 122 0.85 -22.15 -3.93
C ASN A 122 1.30 -22.71 -2.57
N LYS A 123 0.47 -22.53 -1.54
CA LYS A 123 0.76 -22.96 -0.16
C LYS A 123 1.13 -24.45 -0.07
N ALA A 124 0.46 -25.33 -0.82
CA ALA A 124 0.74 -26.77 -0.79
C ALA A 124 2.11 -27.12 -1.38
N GLN A 125 2.54 -26.43 -2.44
CA GLN A 125 3.89 -26.60 -3.01
C GLN A 125 4.98 -26.13 -2.05
N GLN A 126 4.74 -25.02 -1.36
CA GLN A 126 5.67 -24.51 -0.33
C GLN A 126 5.75 -25.45 0.88
N ASP A 127 4.60 -25.94 1.36
CA ASP A 127 4.55 -26.87 2.49
C ASP A 127 5.24 -28.21 2.17
N ALA A 128 5.22 -28.65 0.91
CA ALA A 128 5.92 -29.86 0.47
C ALA A 128 7.45 -29.78 0.59
N LEU A 129 8.03 -28.57 0.64
CA LEU A 129 9.47 -28.37 0.80
C LEU A 129 9.92 -28.44 2.27
N LEU A 130 9.03 -28.12 3.22
CA LEU A 130 9.38 -27.94 4.64
C LEU A 130 10.11 -29.13 5.26
N PRO A 131 9.64 -30.39 5.13
CA PRO A 131 10.31 -31.52 5.79
C PRO A 131 11.75 -31.70 5.32
N HIS A 132 12.03 -31.36 4.05
CA HIS A 132 13.32 -31.55 3.40
C HIS A 132 14.31 -30.41 3.73
N VAL A 133 13.78 -29.23 4.04
CA VAL A 133 14.55 -28.11 4.58
C VAL A 133 14.91 -28.38 6.04
N GLU A 134 13.97 -28.84 6.86
CA GLU A 134 14.17 -29.09 8.29
C GLU A 134 15.19 -30.20 8.58
N ASN A 135 15.14 -31.29 7.81
CA ASN A 135 16.07 -32.42 7.99
C ASN A 135 17.40 -32.25 7.21
N GLY A 136 17.59 -31.09 6.58
CA GLY A 136 18.80 -30.75 5.80
C GLY A 136 19.01 -31.61 4.56
N THR A 137 17.96 -32.21 3.99
CA THR A 137 18.06 -32.91 2.70
C THR A 137 18.44 -31.94 1.59
N VAL A 138 17.89 -30.73 1.63
CA VAL A 138 18.23 -29.63 0.72
C VAL A 138 18.51 -28.36 1.49
N ILE A 139 19.47 -27.58 1.00
CA ILE A 139 19.62 -26.17 1.35
C ILE A 139 18.78 -25.40 0.35
N LEU A 140 17.64 -24.84 0.79
CA LEU A 140 16.75 -24.08 -0.10
C LEU A 140 17.33 -22.69 -0.35
N ILE A 141 17.39 -22.29 -1.62
CA ILE A 141 17.62 -20.89 -2.00
C ILE A 141 16.42 -20.44 -2.83
N GLY A 142 15.50 -19.69 -2.22
CA GLY A 142 14.39 -19.06 -2.93
C GLY A 142 14.79 -17.72 -3.52
N ALA A 143 14.38 -17.43 -4.75
CA ALA A 143 14.48 -16.09 -5.35
C ALA A 143 13.08 -15.54 -5.63
N THR A 144 12.89 -14.25 -5.37
CA THR A 144 11.64 -13.53 -5.66
C THR A 144 11.93 -12.06 -5.99
N THR A 145 11.10 -11.45 -6.82
CA THR A 145 11.07 -9.98 -6.97
C THR A 145 10.22 -9.32 -5.87
N GLU A 146 9.20 -10.02 -5.41
CA GLU A 146 8.25 -9.54 -4.40
C GLU A 146 8.75 -9.69 -2.95
N ASN A 147 8.10 -8.98 -2.02
CA ASN A 147 8.45 -9.04 -0.61
C ASN A 147 8.14 -10.41 0.01
N PRO A 148 9.15 -11.15 0.49
CA PRO A 148 8.98 -12.54 0.93
C PRO A 148 8.14 -12.69 2.20
N TYR A 149 7.97 -11.64 3.01
CA TYR A 149 7.14 -11.71 4.22
C TYR A 149 5.64 -11.81 3.92
N PHE A 150 5.20 -11.46 2.70
CA PHE A 150 3.81 -11.53 2.27
C PHE A 150 3.53 -12.75 1.39
N GLU A 151 4.39 -13.01 0.41
CA GLU A 151 4.15 -14.04 -0.62
C GLU A 151 4.68 -15.44 -0.26
N VAL A 152 5.69 -15.52 0.61
CA VAL A 152 6.23 -16.80 1.07
C VAL A 152 5.60 -17.17 2.41
N ASN A 153 5.23 -18.43 2.57
CA ASN A 153 4.60 -18.92 3.79
C ASN A 153 5.50 -18.65 5.01
N LYS A 154 4.88 -18.37 6.15
CA LYS A 154 5.59 -18.05 7.40
C LYS A 154 6.53 -19.17 7.85
N ALA A 155 6.24 -20.42 7.48
CA ALA A 155 7.02 -21.59 7.87
C ALA A 155 8.37 -21.67 7.13
N LEU A 156 8.43 -21.35 5.84
CA LEU A 156 9.70 -21.27 5.09
C LEU A 156 10.48 -20.03 5.49
N VAL A 157 9.79 -18.89 5.67
CA VAL A 157 10.41 -17.64 6.14
C VAL A 157 11.08 -17.85 7.49
N SER A 158 10.43 -18.51 8.45
CA SER A 158 11.02 -18.73 9.78
C SER A 158 12.24 -19.66 9.79
N ARG A 159 12.42 -20.46 8.73
CA ARG A 159 13.53 -21.43 8.58
C ARG A 159 14.61 -20.95 7.60
N SER A 160 14.42 -19.78 7.02
CA SER A 160 15.32 -19.22 6.01
C SER A 160 15.85 -17.87 6.45
N ARG A 161 17.07 -17.54 6.03
CA ARG A 161 17.61 -16.19 6.17
C ARG A 161 17.24 -15.38 4.95
N ILE A 162 16.67 -14.20 5.16
CA ILE A 162 16.25 -13.30 4.09
C ILE A 162 17.39 -12.31 3.81
N PHE A 163 17.77 -12.18 2.54
CA PHE A 163 18.75 -11.20 2.07
C PHE A 163 18.16 -10.37 0.93
N GLN A 164 18.22 -9.04 1.09
CA GLN A 164 17.79 -8.10 0.06
C GLN A 164 18.92 -7.82 -0.92
N LEU A 165 18.66 -8.03 -2.20
CA LEU A 165 19.51 -7.53 -3.28
C LEU A 165 18.96 -6.18 -3.75
N GLN A 166 19.85 -5.21 -3.88
CA GLN A 166 19.52 -3.85 -4.31
C GLN A 166 19.76 -3.70 -5.82
N SER A 167 19.08 -2.76 -6.47
CA SER A 167 19.44 -2.39 -7.85
C SER A 167 20.89 -1.95 -7.93
N LEU A 168 21.57 -2.33 -9.02
CA LEU A 168 22.96 -1.94 -9.23
C LEU A 168 23.06 -0.43 -9.49
N LYS A 169 24.12 0.18 -9.01
CA LYS A 169 24.46 1.57 -9.36
C LYS A 169 24.93 1.64 -10.81
N SER A 170 24.75 2.80 -11.46
CA SER A 170 25.21 2.99 -12.85
C SER A 170 26.70 2.65 -13.01
N THR A 171 27.55 3.05 -12.07
CA THR A 171 28.99 2.71 -12.08
C THR A 171 29.28 1.22 -11.97
N GLU A 172 28.43 0.46 -11.25
CA GLU A 172 28.55 -1.00 -11.14
C GLU A 172 28.11 -1.69 -12.45
N VAL A 173 27.11 -1.13 -13.13
CA VAL A 173 26.69 -1.61 -14.46
C VAL A 173 27.74 -1.31 -15.52
N GLU A 174 28.38 -0.13 -15.46
CA GLU A 174 29.53 0.21 -16.33
C GLU A 174 30.66 -0.80 -16.16
N GLU A 175 31.02 -1.16 -14.92
CA GLU A 175 32.03 -2.19 -14.63
C GLU A 175 31.67 -3.55 -15.26
N ILE A 176 30.40 -3.97 -15.19
CA ILE A 176 29.94 -5.23 -15.80
C ILE A 176 30.06 -5.19 -17.34
N ILE A 177 29.74 -4.05 -17.95
CA ILE A 177 29.88 -3.86 -19.41
C ILE A 177 31.35 -3.93 -19.82
N GLU A 178 32.24 -3.26 -19.08
CA GLU A 178 33.68 -3.29 -19.33
C GLU A 178 34.26 -4.69 -19.15
N GLN A 179 33.82 -5.44 -18.13
CA GLN A 179 34.20 -6.84 -17.94
C GLN A 179 33.77 -7.69 -19.14
N ALA A 180 32.58 -7.45 -19.70
CA ALA A 180 32.09 -8.18 -20.87
C ALA A 180 32.86 -7.83 -22.15
N LEU A 181 33.37 -6.61 -22.28
CA LEU A 181 34.19 -6.20 -23.43
C LEU A 181 35.63 -6.73 -23.35
N THR A 182 36.16 -6.93 -22.15
CA THR A 182 37.56 -7.35 -21.93
C THR A 182 37.75 -8.86 -21.78
N ASP A 183 36.70 -9.61 -21.41
CA ASP A 183 36.77 -11.06 -21.26
C ASP A 183 36.85 -11.78 -22.62
N SER A 184 37.98 -12.43 -22.90
CA SER A 184 38.25 -13.18 -24.13
C SER A 184 37.64 -14.59 -24.16
N GLU A 185 37.27 -15.16 -23.01
CA GLU A 185 36.70 -16.52 -22.96
C GLU A 185 35.18 -16.50 -23.16
N ARG A 186 34.50 -15.52 -22.55
CA ARG A 186 33.03 -15.46 -22.41
C ARG A 186 32.42 -14.24 -23.10
N GLY A 187 33.17 -13.15 -23.13
CA GLY A 187 32.72 -11.83 -23.57
C GLY A 187 33.05 -11.54 -25.03
N PHE A 188 33.44 -10.29 -25.28
CA PHE A 188 33.85 -9.77 -26.57
C PHE A 188 35.34 -9.41 -26.63
N GLY A 189 36.17 -9.90 -25.70
CA GLY A 189 37.61 -9.61 -25.67
C GLY A 189 38.37 -10.06 -26.93
N ASP A 190 37.81 -11.02 -27.68
CA ASP A 190 38.34 -11.47 -28.99
C ASP A 190 37.99 -10.52 -30.14
N LYS A 191 37.08 -9.55 -29.93
CA LYS A 191 36.70 -8.53 -30.91
C LYS A 191 37.31 -7.19 -30.54
N GLN A 192 37.75 -6.41 -31.52
CA GLN A 192 38.15 -5.03 -31.28
C GLN A 192 36.91 -4.14 -31.21
N VAL A 193 36.33 -4.01 -30.01
CA VAL A 193 35.18 -3.13 -29.77
C VAL A 193 35.65 -1.84 -29.13
N ASN A 194 35.40 -0.72 -29.80
CA ASN A 194 35.57 0.62 -29.22
C ASN A 194 34.21 1.18 -28.82
N LEU A 195 33.91 1.14 -27.51
CA LEU A 195 32.68 1.69 -26.96
C LEU A 195 32.91 3.13 -26.50
N ALA A 196 32.18 4.08 -27.09
CA ALA A 196 32.27 5.48 -26.67
C ALA A 196 31.84 5.66 -25.20
N ALA A 197 32.51 6.53 -24.44
CA ALA A 197 32.20 6.74 -23.02
C ALA A 197 30.78 7.27 -22.77
N GLU A 198 30.18 7.95 -23.74
CA GLU A 198 28.78 8.39 -23.69
C GLU A 198 27.81 7.23 -23.94
N ALA A 199 28.14 6.31 -24.86
CA ALA A 199 27.39 5.09 -25.11
C ALA A 199 27.42 4.14 -23.90
N LEU A 200 28.58 3.98 -23.25
CA LEU A 200 28.72 3.20 -22.01
C LEU A 200 27.79 3.73 -20.91
N ARG A 201 27.86 5.04 -20.64
CA ARG A 201 27.00 5.71 -19.65
C ARG A 201 25.53 5.61 -20.01
N HIS A 202 25.19 5.72 -21.30
CA HIS A 202 23.81 5.56 -21.78
C HIS A 202 23.28 4.15 -21.53
N LEU A 203 24.01 3.10 -21.94
CA LEU A 203 23.63 1.70 -21.71
C LEU A 203 23.45 1.41 -20.21
N ALA A 204 24.37 1.88 -19.37
CA ALA A 204 24.30 1.72 -17.93
C ALA A 204 23.13 2.47 -17.29
N HIS A 205 22.82 3.68 -17.77
CA HIS A 205 21.70 4.49 -17.29
C HIS A 205 20.36 3.84 -17.64
N VAL A 206 20.19 3.44 -18.91
CA VAL A 206 18.93 2.87 -19.38
C VAL A 206 18.67 1.47 -18.82
N ALA A 207 19.72 0.71 -18.50
CA ALA A 207 19.57 -0.56 -17.81
C ALA A 207 18.94 -0.43 -16.41
N GLY A 208 18.92 0.76 -15.79
CA GLY A 208 18.21 0.99 -14.53
C GLY A 208 18.66 0.10 -13.36
N GLY A 209 19.90 -0.38 -13.38
CA GLY A 209 20.44 -1.31 -12.38
C GLY A 209 20.20 -2.79 -12.66
N ASP A 210 19.67 -3.17 -13.84
CA ASP A 210 19.52 -4.55 -14.31
C ASP A 210 20.74 -4.96 -15.20
N ALA A 211 21.64 -5.78 -14.66
CA ALA A 211 22.81 -6.26 -15.40
C ALA A 211 22.47 -7.13 -16.61
N ARG A 212 21.36 -7.89 -16.55
CA ARG A 212 20.94 -8.74 -17.67
C ARG A 212 20.48 -7.87 -18.84
N ALA A 213 19.71 -6.82 -18.56
CA ALA A 213 19.29 -5.85 -19.56
C ALA A 213 20.50 -5.14 -20.19
N ALA A 214 21.45 -4.68 -19.37
CA ALA A 214 22.68 -4.04 -19.85
C ALA A 214 23.48 -4.94 -20.80
N LEU A 215 23.72 -6.19 -20.41
CA LEU A 215 24.48 -7.15 -21.23
C LEU A 215 23.74 -7.52 -22.52
N ASN A 216 22.42 -7.62 -22.51
CA ASN A 216 21.63 -7.85 -23.72
C ASN A 216 21.69 -6.66 -24.68
N ALA A 217 21.61 -5.43 -24.16
CA ALA A 217 21.73 -4.23 -24.98
C ALA A 217 23.13 -4.09 -25.59
N LEU A 218 24.17 -4.37 -24.81
CA LEU A 218 25.55 -4.44 -25.30
C LEU A 218 25.71 -5.52 -26.37
N GLU A 219 25.17 -6.73 -26.15
CA GLU A 219 25.21 -7.81 -27.13
C GLU A 219 24.54 -7.40 -28.44
N LEU A 220 23.38 -6.76 -28.38
CA LEU A 220 22.70 -6.27 -29.57
C LEU A 220 23.57 -5.23 -30.30
N ALA A 221 24.10 -4.24 -29.57
CA ALA A 221 24.98 -3.20 -30.15
C ALA A 221 26.20 -3.80 -30.85
N VAL A 222 26.87 -4.77 -30.23
CA VAL A 222 28.06 -5.42 -30.79
C VAL A 222 27.73 -6.29 -32.00
N LEU A 223 26.55 -6.94 -32.01
CA LEU A 223 26.15 -7.85 -33.10
C LEU A 223 25.55 -7.14 -34.31
N THR A 224 24.98 -5.94 -34.14
CA THR A 224 24.39 -5.16 -35.24
C THR A 224 25.36 -4.14 -35.83
N SER A 225 26.43 -3.79 -35.11
CA SER A 225 27.46 -2.87 -35.61
C SER A 225 28.31 -3.51 -36.71
N GLN A 226 28.66 -2.71 -37.72
CA GLN A 226 29.62 -3.09 -38.75
C GLN A 226 31.02 -2.66 -38.35
N ALA A 227 32.02 -3.50 -38.61
CA ALA A 227 33.41 -3.15 -38.38
C ALA A 227 33.89 -2.13 -39.41
N ASP A 228 34.76 -1.21 -38.99
CA ASP A 228 35.41 -0.26 -39.87
C ASP A 228 36.53 -0.92 -40.72
N GLU A 229 37.23 -0.13 -41.54
CA GLU A 229 38.32 -0.61 -42.41
C GLU A 229 39.49 -1.27 -41.63
N ASN A 230 39.58 -1.05 -40.32
CA ASN A 230 40.60 -1.64 -39.43
C ASN A 230 40.06 -2.82 -38.61
N ASP A 231 38.89 -3.36 -38.94
CA ASP A 231 38.20 -4.43 -38.21
C ASP A 231 37.80 -4.04 -36.76
N VAL A 232 37.62 -2.73 -36.51
CA VAL A 232 37.18 -2.19 -35.21
C VAL A 232 35.68 -1.89 -35.25
N LEU A 233 34.95 -2.42 -34.26
CA LEU A 233 33.53 -2.14 -34.04
C LEU A 233 33.39 -0.86 -33.23
N GLN A 234 32.97 0.22 -33.90
CA GLN A 234 32.72 1.52 -33.26
C GLN A 234 31.28 1.56 -32.74
N ILE A 235 31.11 1.55 -31.41
CA ILE A 235 29.78 1.68 -30.79
C ILE A 235 29.63 3.13 -30.30
N THR A 236 28.90 3.92 -31.09
CA THR A 236 28.58 5.32 -30.78
C THR A 236 27.33 5.42 -29.90
N LEU A 237 26.99 6.63 -29.46
CA LEU A 237 25.78 6.88 -28.67
C LEU A 237 24.52 6.50 -29.46
N GLU A 238 24.46 6.83 -30.75
CA GLU A 238 23.32 6.55 -31.62
C GLU A 238 23.08 5.04 -31.75
N ILE A 239 24.15 4.26 -31.91
CA ILE A 239 24.06 2.80 -31.96
C ILE A 239 23.57 2.25 -30.62
N ALA A 240 24.07 2.78 -29.50
CA ALA A 240 23.62 2.37 -28.17
C ALA A 240 22.13 2.69 -27.95
N GLU A 241 21.65 3.86 -28.41
CA GLU A 241 20.24 4.26 -28.36
C GLU A 241 19.36 3.32 -29.19
N GLU A 242 19.79 2.95 -30.40
CA GLU A 242 19.06 2.01 -31.27
C GLU A 242 19.08 0.56 -30.75
N SER A 243 20.16 0.18 -30.06
CA SER A 243 20.35 -1.17 -29.49
C SER A 243 19.56 -1.38 -28.21
N ILE A 244 18.95 -0.33 -27.70
CA ILE A 244 17.94 -0.42 -26.68
C ILE A 244 16.61 -0.40 -27.43
N GLN A 245 15.96 -1.57 -27.56
CA GLN A 245 14.52 -1.55 -27.76
C GLN A 245 13.94 -0.70 -26.64
N GLN A 246 13.30 0.42 -26.97
CA GLN A 246 12.54 1.24 -26.02
C GLN A 246 11.72 0.29 -25.16
N ARG A 247 12.25 -0.05 -23.98
CA ARG A 247 11.43 -0.62 -22.94
C ARG A 247 10.51 0.55 -22.60
N ALA A 248 9.22 0.30 -22.80
CA ALA A 248 8.17 0.92 -22.02
C ALA A 248 8.77 1.23 -20.65
N VAL A 249 8.86 2.54 -20.40
CA VAL A 249 9.37 3.20 -19.19
C VAL A 249 9.36 2.21 -18.04
N LEU A 250 10.50 1.97 -17.38
CA LEU A 250 10.65 1.10 -16.21
C LEU A 250 9.57 1.39 -15.14
N TYR A 251 8.37 0.82 -15.33
CA TYR A 251 7.47 0.39 -14.29
C TYR A 251 7.85 -1.04 -14.04
N ASP A 252 8.61 -1.22 -12.97
CA ASP A 252 8.55 -2.51 -12.30
C ASP A 252 7.17 -2.60 -11.68
N LYS A 253 6.25 -3.38 -12.26
CA LYS A 253 4.90 -3.63 -11.69
C LYS A 253 4.98 -4.15 -10.25
N ASP A 254 6.14 -4.66 -9.84
CA ASP A 254 6.38 -5.31 -8.54
C ASP A 254 7.48 -4.62 -7.70
N GLY A 255 7.96 -3.43 -8.09
CA GLY A 255 9.10 -2.74 -7.45
C GLY A 255 8.73 -1.48 -6.65
N ASP A 256 9.66 -1.03 -5.79
CA ASP A 256 9.55 0.21 -5.01
C ASP A 256 9.16 1.42 -5.88
N ALA A 257 9.57 1.46 -7.15
CA ALA A 257 9.23 2.51 -8.10
C ALA A 257 7.73 2.58 -8.48
N HIS A 258 7.03 1.43 -8.53
CA HIS A 258 5.57 1.40 -8.71
C HIS A 258 4.89 1.96 -7.47
N PHE A 259 5.29 1.52 -6.28
CA PHE A 259 4.75 2.03 -5.01
C PHE A 259 5.03 3.52 -4.82
N ASP A 260 6.22 3.99 -5.16
CA ASP A 260 6.59 5.40 -5.09
C ASP A 260 5.80 6.24 -6.09
N THR A 261 5.60 5.74 -7.32
CA THR A 261 4.87 6.49 -8.35
C THR A 261 3.37 6.56 -8.02
N ILE A 262 2.74 5.45 -7.59
CA ILE A 262 1.32 5.50 -7.17
C ILE A 262 1.14 6.32 -5.89
N SER A 263 2.11 6.27 -4.98
CA SER A 263 2.15 7.10 -3.77
C SER A 263 2.26 8.58 -4.11
N ALA A 264 3.12 8.94 -5.06
CA ALA A 264 3.25 10.31 -5.58
C ALA A 264 1.96 10.76 -6.27
N PHE A 265 1.36 9.92 -7.12
CA PHE A 265 0.08 10.19 -7.77
C PHE A 265 -1.03 10.52 -6.76
N ILE A 266 -1.21 9.67 -5.75
CA ILE A 266 -2.22 9.86 -4.71
C ILE A 266 -1.93 11.10 -3.86
N LYS A 267 -0.67 11.35 -3.51
CA LYS A 267 -0.27 12.56 -2.78
C LYS A 267 -0.49 13.83 -3.59
N SER A 268 -0.26 13.81 -4.91
CA SER A 268 -0.55 14.94 -5.79
C SER A 268 -2.05 15.23 -5.87
N MET A 269 -2.89 14.20 -6.01
CA MET A 269 -4.35 14.39 -5.93
C MET A 269 -4.77 14.93 -4.56
N ARG A 270 -4.21 14.40 -3.45
CA ARG A 270 -4.46 14.86 -2.07
C ARG A 270 -4.06 16.33 -1.89
N GLY A 271 -2.90 16.69 -2.42
CA GLY A 271 -2.38 18.06 -2.44
C GLY A 271 -3.12 18.98 -3.41
N SER A 272 -4.10 18.48 -4.14
CA SER A 272 -4.88 19.22 -5.15
C SER A 272 -4.01 19.84 -6.25
N ASP A 273 -2.97 19.12 -6.66
CA ASP A 273 -2.07 19.48 -7.77
C ASP A 273 -2.43 18.62 -9.00
N PRO A 274 -3.30 19.13 -9.91
CA PRO A 274 -3.75 18.38 -11.08
C PRO A 274 -2.61 18.12 -12.08
N ASP A 275 -1.65 19.03 -12.19
CA ASP A 275 -0.54 18.91 -13.14
C ASP A 275 0.40 17.77 -12.71
N ALA A 276 0.78 17.72 -11.43
CA ALA A 276 1.58 16.64 -10.90
C ALA A 276 0.82 15.30 -10.93
N ALA A 277 -0.48 15.30 -10.62
CA ALA A 277 -1.29 14.08 -10.66
C ALA A 277 -1.37 13.51 -12.08
N LEU A 278 -1.59 14.36 -13.10
CA LEU A 278 -1.55 13.93 -14.50
C LEU A 278 -0.19 13.40 -14.91
N PHE A 279 0.90 14.06 -14.51
CA PHE A 279 2.26 13.61 -14.83
C PHE A 279 2.54 12.21 -14.26
N TRP A 280 2.26 12.00 -12.97
CA TRP A 280 2.50 10.70 -12.35
C TRP A 280 1.62 9.61 -12.97
N MET A 281 0.35 9.91 -13.25
CA MET A 281 -0.55 8.98 -13.93
C MET A 281 -0.07 8.63 -15.35
N ALA A 282 0.33 9.62 -16.14
CA ALA A 282 0.87 9.42 -17.48
C ALA A 282 2.12 8.54 -17.43
N LYS A 283 3.01 8.78 -16.46
CA LYS A 283 4.16 7.90 -16.20
C LYS A 283 3.72 6.46 -15.94
N MET A 284 2.68 6.20 -15.14
CA MET A 284 2.18 4.84 -14.91
C MET A 284 1.63 4.20 -16.19
N VAL A 285 0.85 4.96 -16.97
CA VAL A 285 0.21 4.48 -18.20
C VAL A 285 1.23 4.12 -19.26
N GLU A 286 2.22 4.98 -19.50
CA GLU A 286 3.30 4.74 -20.48
C GLU A 286 4.21 3.58 -20.07
N ALA A 287 4.31 3.35 -18.77
CA ALA A 287 5.07 2.27 -18.19
C ALA A 287 4.28 0.93 -18.15
N GLY A 288 3.02 0.92 -18.62
CA GLY A 288 2.23 -0.29 -18.82
C GLY A 288 1.46 -0.77 -17.58
N GLU A 289 1.28 0.11 -16.57
CA GLU A 289 0.42 -0.16 -15.41
C GLU A 289 -1.00 -0.51 -15.84
N ASP A 290 -1.66 -1.42 -15.11
CA ASP A 290 -3.06 -1.74 -15.41
C ASP A 290 -3.95 -0.52 -15.11
N PRO A 291 -4.66 0.06 -16.09
CA PRO A 291 -5.56 1.18 -15.84
C PRO A 291 -6.62 0.89 -14.77
N ARG A 292 -7.03 -0.38 -14.62
CA ARG A 292 -7.97 -0.77 -13.56
C ARG A 292 -7.35 -0.61 -12.18
N PHE A 293 -6.05 -0.79 -12.03
CA PHE A 293 -5.35 -0.48 -10.78
C PHE A 293 -5.43 1.02 -10.46
N ILE A 294 -5.18 1.89 -11.44
CA ILE A 294 -5.26 3.34 -11.27
C ILE A 294 -6.68 3.77 -10.87
N PHE A 295 -7.72 3.23 -11.56
CA PHE A 295 -9.12 3.47 -11.19
C PHE A 295 -9.46 2.98 -9.78
N ARG A 296 -8.99 1.80 -9.36
CA ARG A 296 -9.18 1.31 -7.98
C ARG A 296 -8.62 2.28 -6.95
N ARG A 297 -7.43 2.86 -7.22
CA ARG A 297 -6.82 3.85 -6.32
C ARG A 297 -7.60 5.16 -6.28
N MET A 298 -8.13 5.61 -7.43
CA MET A 298 -9.02 6.78 -7.50
C MET A 298 -10.37 6.55 -6.78
N LEU A 299 -10.93 5.34 -6.85
CA LEU A 299 -12.16 5.00 -6.13
C LEU A 299 -11.98 5.04 -4.61
N ILE A 300 -10.86 4.50 -4.11
CA ILE A 300 -10.50 4.61 -2.69
C ILE A 300 -10.33 6.08 -2.31
N PHE A 301 -9.57 6.85 -3.10
CA PHE A 301 -9.35 8.27 -2.89
C PHE A 301 -10.65 9.07 -2.83
N ALA A 302 -11.62 8.77 -3.69
CA ALA A 302 -12.93 9.42 -3.69
C ALA A 302 -13.67 9.27 -2.35
N GLY A 303 -13.52 8.12 -1.67
CA GLY A 303 -14.11 7.90 -0.34
C GLY A 303 -13.24 8.36 0.83
N GLU A 304 -11.91 8.30 0.69
CA GLU A 304 -10.93 8.56 1.75
C GLU A 304 -10.59 10.05 1.89
N ASP A 305 -10.30 10.71 0.77
CA ASP A 305 -9.69 12.04 0.72
C ASP A 305 -10.64 13.13 0.20
N VAL A 306 -11.66 12.76 -0.57
CA VAL A 306 -12.76 13.65 -0.98
C VAL A 306 -13.97 13.46 -0.06
N GLY A 307 -14.39 12.21 0.14
CA GLY A 307 -15.40 11.83 1.11
C GLY A 307 -16.71 12.59 0.91
N MET A 308 -17.27 13.11 2.01
CA MET A 308 -18.52 13.86 1.97
C MET A 308 -18.35 15.33 1.57
N ALA A 309 -17.12 15.83 1.35
CA ALA A 309 -16.95 17.17 0.81
C ALA A 309 -17.47 17.27 -0.62
N ASP A 310 -17.44 16.17 -1.37
CA ASP A 310 -18.17 16.02 -2.62
C ASP A 310 -18.73 14.59 -2.77
N PRO A 311 -20.01 14.39 -2.44
CA PRO A 311 -20.65 13.08 -2.51
C PRO A 311 -20.73 12.47 -3.92
N GLN A 312 -20.53 13.28 -4.98
CA GLN A 312 -20.57 12.80 -6.37
C GLN A 312 -19.26 12.14 -6.80
N ALA A 313 -18.15 12.36 -6.08
CA ALA A 313 -16.83 11.91 -6.49
C ALA A 313 -16.76 10.39 -6.77
N LEU A 314 -17.33 9.58 -5.89
CA LEU A 314 -17.36 8.13 -6.08
C LEU A 314 -18.14 7.73 -7.34
N GLY A 315 -19.26 8.40 -7.61
CA GLY A 315 -20.10 8.18 -8.80
C GLY A 315 -19.40 8.58 -10.10
N VAL A 316 -18.73 9.73 -10.11
CA VAL A 316 -17.95 10.21 -11.26
C VAL A 316 -16.81 9.24 -11.60
N VAL A 317 -16.04 8.82 -10.61
CA VAL A 317 -14.92 7.88 -10.83
C VAL A 317 -15.44 6.50 -11.25
N SER A 318 -16.52 6.01 -10.65
CA SER A 318 -17.14 4.74 -11.04
C SER A 318 -17.63 4.76 -12.48
N SER A 319 -18.26 5.87 -12.90
CA SER A 319 -18.73 6.05 -14.28
C SER A 319 -17.57 6.12 -15.26
N ALA A 320 -16.47 6.79 -14.90
CA ALA A 320 -15.26 6.84 -15.73
C ALA A 320 -14.58 5.46 -15.86
N ALA A 321 -14.52 4.69 -14.76
CA ALA A 321 -13.99 3.33 -14.77
C ALA A 321 -14.85 2.38 -15.64
N GLN A 322 -16.17 2.49 -15.53
CA GLN A 322 -17.09 1.70 -16.35
C GLN A 322 -17.02 2.09 -17.83
N ALA A 323 -16.96 3.39 -18.14
CA ALA A 323 -16.75 3.87 -19.50
C ALA A 323 -15.43 3.34 -20.08
N PHE A 324 -14.35 3.33 -19.28
CA PHE A 324 -13.09 2.72 -19.66
C PHE A 324 -13.22 1.23 -19.99
N ASP A 325 -13.98 0.45 -19.21
CA ASP A 325 -14.20 -0.97 -19.50
C ASP A 325 -14.91 -1.22 -20.85
N TYR A 326 -15.77 -0.29 -21.30
CA TYR A 326 -16.41 -0.39 -22.61
C TYR A 326 -15.52 0.08 -23.77
N VAL A 327 -14.68 1.09 -23.54
CA VAL A 327 -13.88 1.75 -24.60
C VAL A 327 -12.51 1.10 -24.77
N GLY A 328 -11.80 0.80 -23.68
CA GLY A 328 -10.44 0.28 -23.72
C GLY A 328 -9.39 1.33 -24.13
N MET A 329 -8.14 0.89 -24.31
CA MET A 329 -7.03 1.75 -24.78
C MET A 329 -6.98 1.78 -26.32
N PRO A 330 -6.54 2.90 -26.95
CA PRO A 330 -5.96 4.11 -26.35
C PRO A 330 -6.96 5.18 -25.89
N GLU A 331 -8.21 5.19 -26.38
CA GLU A 331 -9.20 6.25 -26.10
C GLU A 331 -9.59 6.33 -24.62
N GLY A 332 -9.46 5.23 -23.86
CA GLY A 332 -9.68 5.18 -22.43
C GLY A 332 -8.78 6.11 -21.60
N ARG A 333 -7.69 6.64 -22.19
CA ARG A 333 -6.87 7.71 -21.60
C ARG A 333 -7.69 8.94 -21.21
N TYR A 334 -8.74 9.27 -21.97
CA TYR A 334 -9.63 10.39 -21.65
C TYR A 334 -10.42 10.16 -20.36
N HIS A 335 -10.87 8.93 -20.10
CA HIS A 335 -11.59 8.59 -18.88
C HIS A 335 -10.69 8.63 -17.64
N LEU A 336 -9.44 8.16 -17.78
CA LEU A 336 -8.42 8.30 -16.74
C LEU A 336 -8.14 9.79 -16.42
N ALA A 337 -7.90 10.59 -17.45
CA ALA A 337 -7.65 12.02 -17.32
C ALA A 337 -8.81 12.76 -16.64
N GLN A 338 -10.05 12.47 -17.06
CA GLN A 338 -11.25 13.09 -16.50
C GLN A 338 -11.42 12.77 -15.01
N ALA A 339 -11.25 11.50 -14.61
CA ALA A 339 -11.35 11.09 -13.21
C ALA A 339 -10.24 11.72 -12.34
N CYS A 340 -9.00 11.71 -12.84
CA CYS A 340 -7.85 12.30 -12.16
C CYS A 340 -8.03 13.81 -11.93
N LEU A 341 -8.43 14.55 -12.97
CA LEU A 341 -8.66 15.99 -12.88
C LEU A 341 -9.79 16.31 -11.90
N TYR A 342 -10.91 15.59 -11.99
CA TYR A 342 -12.03 15.76 -11.08
C TYR A 342 -11.59 15.64 -9.62
N LEU A 343 -10.95 14.52 -9.27
CA LEU A 343 -10.49 14.26 -7.89
C LEU A 343 -9.42 15.25 -7.43
N SER A 344 -8.52 15.66 -8.31
CA SER A 344 -7.48 16.65 -7.99
C SER A 344 -8.09 18.01 -7.65
N THR A 345 -9.16 18.40 -8.34
CA THR A 345 -9.84 19.70 -8.12
C THR A 345 -10.98 19.67 -7.12
N ALA A 346 -11.44 18.48 -6.70
CA ALA A 346 -12.53 18.34 -5.73
C ALA A 346 -12.16 18.88 -4.34
N PRO A 347 -13.11 19.42 -3.57
CA PRO A 347 -12.87 19.78 -2.18
C PRO A 347 -12.46 18.53 -1.38
N LYS A 348 -11.52 18.68 -0.45
CA LYS A 348 -10.94 17.55 0.30
C LYS A 348 -11.55 17.45 1.68
N SER A 349 -11.93 16.24 2.08
CA SER A 349 -12.29 15.91 3.45
C SER A 349 -11.99 14.45 3.76
N ASN A 350 -11.31 14.24 4.88
CA ASN A 350 -11.03 12.93 5.45
C ASN A 350 -11.97 12.58 6.61
N SER A 351 -13.11 13.26 6.74
CA SER A 351 -14.08 13.05 7.82
C SER A 351 -14.63 11.62 7.88
N ALA A 352 -14.60 10.88 6.77
CA ALA A 352 -14.97 9.48 6.68
C ALA A 352 -14.08 8.56 7.55
N PHE A 353 -12.89 9.02 7.96
CA PHE A 353 -12.05 8.30 8.92
C PHE A 353 -12.74 8.05 10.28
N ALA A 354 -13.80 8.80 10.58
CA ALA A 354 -14.69 8.58 11.71
C ALA A 354 -15.10 7.10 11.89
N PHE A 355 -15.27 6.36 10.80
CA PHE A 355 -15.59 4.93 10.87
C PHE A 355 -14.45 4.08 11.44
N PHE A 356 -13.19 4.40 11.09
CA PHE A 356 -12.03 3.69 11.64
C PHE A 356 -11.82 4.02 13.13
N ASP A 357 -12.12 5.26 13.54
CA ASP A 357 -12.17 5.63 14.95
C ASP A 357 -13.21 4.80 15.70
N ALA A 358 -14.41 4.63 15.14
CA ALA A 358 -15.44 3.76 15.71
C ALA A 358 -14.99 2.28 15.79
N ILE A 359 -14.34 1.75 14.75
CA ILE A 359 -13.73 0.40 14.79
C ILE A 359 -12.73 0.27 15.94
N SER A 360 -11.90 1.28 16.16
CA SER A 360 -10.90 1.26 17.24
C SER A 360 -11.55 1.15 18.62
N VAL A 361 -12.66 1.85 18.85
CA VAL A 361 -13.43 1.81 20.10
C VAL A 361 -14.01 0.42 20.34
N VAL A 362 -14.63 -0.16 19.32
CA VAL A 362 -15.19 -1.51 19.39
C VAL A 362 -14.11 -2.55 19.70
N ARG A 363 -12.95 -2.47 19.04
CA ARG A 363 -11.83 -3.40 19.27
C ARG A 363 -11.23 -3.30 20.67
N ASN A 364 -11.24 -2.11 21.26
CA ASN A 364 -10.68 -1.86 22.60
C ASN A 364 -11.63 -2.25 23.74
N GLY A 365 -12.76 -2.91 23.44
CA GLY A 365 -13.64 -3.48 24.45
C GLY A 365 -14.49 -2.48 25.23
N GLN A 366 -14.62 -1.23 24.75
CA GLN A 366 -15.56 -0.24 25.30
C GLN A 366 -16.99 -0.44 24.75
N ALA A 367 -17.37 -1.70 24.51
CA ALA A 367 -18.65 -2.05 23.91
C ALA A 367 -19.61 -2.53 25.02
N ASP A 368 -20.45 -1.61 25.50
CA ASP A 368 -21.68 -1.98 26.20
C ASP A 368 -22.71 -2.52 25.21
N GLU A 369 -23.76 -3.18 25.73
CA GLU A 369 -24.89 -3.63 24.94
C GLU A 369 -25.59 -2.47 24.21
N VAL A 370 -26.24 -2.79 23.09
CA VAL A 370 -27.11 -1.84 22.38
C VAL A 370 -28.19 -1.33 23.35
N PRO A 371 -28.46 0.00 23.42
CA PRO A 371 -29.54 0.52 24.25
C PRO A 371 -30.88 -0.19 24.02
N ASP A 372 -31.63 -0.47 25.09
CA ASP A 372 -32.88 -1.25 25.01
C ASP A 372 -33.92 -0.70 24.01
N PRO A 373 -34.14 0.63 23.88
CA PRO A 373 -35.04 1.19 22.86
C PRO A 373 -34.60 0.91 21.42
N LEU A 374 -33.31 0.61 21.18
CA LEU A 374 -32.78 0.32 19.84
C LEU A 374 -32.69 -1.19 19.55
N LYS A 375 -32.92 -2.05 20.55
CA LYS A 375 -32.94 -3.50 20.37
C LYS A 375 -34.14 -3.92 19.51
N ASP A 376 -33.98 -5.01 18.77
CA ASP A 376 -35.04 -5.53 17.91
C ASP A 376 -36.21 -6.07 18.75
N ALA A 377 -37.36 -5.38 18.67
CA ALA A 377 -38.60 -5.75 19.35
C ALA A 377 -39.19 -7.09 18.90
N ASN A 378 -38.78 -7.62 17.73
CA ASN A 378 -39.28 -8.88 17.19
C ASN A 378 -38.46 -10.10 17.62
N ARG A 379 -37.28 -9.89 18.22
CA ARG A 379 -36.29 -10.96 18.43
C ARG A 379 -36.54 -11.78 19.70
N ASP A 380 -37.15 -11.17 20.72
CA ASP A 380 -37.45 -11.82 22.01
C ASP A 380 -38.87 -11.48 22.47
N GLY A 381 -39.75 -12.47 22.53
CA GLY A 381 -41.16 -12.27 22.86
C GLY A 381 -41.37 -11.70 24.26
N LYS A 382 -41.95 -10.50 24.35
CA LYS A 382 -42.63 -9.86 25.53
C LYS A 382 -41.91 -9.84 26.89
N ALA A 383 -40.74 -10.45 27.06
CA ALA A 383 -40.15 -10.71 28.38
C ALA A 383 -39.04 -9.72 28.79
N PHE A 384 -38.50 -8.91 27.87
CA PHE A 384 -37.31 -8.07 28.15
C PHE A 384 -37.47 -6.58 27.82
N GLY A 385 -38.66 -6.09 27.43
CA GLY A 385 -38.86 -4.67 27.12
C GLY A 385 -38.05 -4.14 25.92
N HIS A 386 -37.48 -5.03 25.10
CA HIS A 386 -36.70 -4.64 23.91
C HIS A 386 -37.55 -3.81 22.94
N GLY A 387 -37.04 -2.65 22.54
CA GLY A 387 -37.71 -1.70 21.66
C GLY A 387 -38.83 -0.89 22.34
N GLU A 388 -39.14 -1.12 23.62
CA GLU A 388 -40.02 -0.22 24.37
C GLU A 388 -39.31 1.13 24.59
N GLY A 389 -40.02 2.23 24.29
CA GLY A 389 -39.47 3.59 24.41
C GLY A 389 -38.73 4.12 23.17
N TYR A 390 -38.67 3.37 22.07
CA TYR A 390 -38.09 3.87 20.81
C TYR A 390 -38.88 5.08 20.28
N LEU A 391 -38.19 6.19 20.02
CA LEU A 391 -38.80 7.37 19.42
C LEU A 391 -38.61 7.31 17.90
N TYR A 392 -39.68 7.02 17.15
CA TYR A 392 -39.59 6.90 15.69
C TYR A 392 -39.48 8.27 15.00
N PRO A 393 -38.33 8.64 14.39
CA PRO A 393 -38.07 10.02 13.96
C PRO A 393 -39.07 10.57 12.94
N HIS A 394 -39.62 9.76 12.05
CA HIS A 394 -40.61 10.23 11.06
C HIS A 394 -41.96 10.66 11.68
N ALA A 395 -42.23 10.32 12.94
CA ALA A 395 -43.40 10.79 13.67
C ALA A 395 -43.20 12.19 14.30
N TYR A 396 -41.98 12.74 14.21
CA TYR A 396 -41.58 14.01 14.80
C TYR A 396 -41.36 15.07 13.72
N ARG A 397 -41.31 16.33 14.14
CA ARG A 397 -41.14 17.46 13.22
C ARG A 397 -39.75 17.39 12.60
N ASP A 398 -39.66 17.80 11.34
CA ASP A 398 -38.42 17.74 10.55
C ASP A 398 -37.81 16.33 10.45
N HIS A 399 -38.60 15.30 10.76
CA HIS A 399 -38.21 13.90 10.84
C HIS A 399 -37.02 13.63 11.79
N TRP A 400 -36.93 14.37 12.89
CA TRP A 400 -35.83 14.27 13.84
C TRP A 400 -36.32 14.31 15.29
N VAL A 401 -35.70 13.51 16.17
CA VAL A 401 -35.98 13.53 17.61
C VAL A 401 -34.70 13.30 18.40
N ALA A 402 -34.56 14.01 19.51
CA ALA A 402 -33.48 13.76 20.47
C ALA A 402 -33.75 12.43 21.18
N GLN A 403 -32.89 11.43 20.96
CA GLN A 403 -32.90 10.17 21.68
C GLN A 403 -31.51 9.54 21.72
N GLN A 404 -31.39 8.45 22.48
CA GLN A 404 -30.11 7.83 22.76
C GLN A 404 -29.81 6.83 21.65
N TYR A 405 -28.75 7.11 20.88
CA TYR A 405 -28.31 6.22 19.82
C TYR A 405 -27.02 5.44 20.18
N LEU A 406 -26.17 6.01 21.03
CA LEU A 406 -24.94 5.37 21.53
C LEU A 406 -25.17 4.75 22.92
N PRO A 407 -24.40 3.71 23.30
CA PRO A 407 -24.38 3.20 24.68
C PRO A 407 -23.94 4.27 25.69
N ASP A 408 -24.31 4.11 26.96
CA ASP A 408 -24.05 5.07 28.04
C ASP A 408 -22.58 5.45 28.14
N VAL A 409 -21.68 4.46 28.07
CA VAL A 409 -20.22 4.66 28.15
C VAL A 409 -19.64 5.44 26.97
N LEU A 410 -20.38 5.58 25.87
CA LEU A 410 -19.98 6.33 24.67
C LEU A 410 -20.76 7.63 24.50
N GLN A 411 -21.58 8.01 25.49
CA GLN A 411 -22.30 9.28 25.44
C GLN A 411 -21.33 10.48 25.37
N GLY A 412 -21.68 11.44 24.53
CA GLY A 412 -20.82 12.60 24.24
C GLY A 412 -19.59 12.31 23.36
N ARG A 413 -19.35 11.06 22.95
CA ARG A 413 -18.26 10.75 22.03
C ARG A 413 -18.60 11.19 20.61
N ILE A 414 -17.66 11.88 19.98
CA ILE A 414 -17.79 12.39 18.62
C ILE A 414 -16.94 11.53 17.70
N PHE A 415 -17.57 10.90 16.70
CA PHE A 415 -16.87 10.20 15.63
C PHE A 415 -16.79 11.07 14.38
N TYR A 416 -17.94 11.56 13.90
CA TYR A 416 -18.03 12.32 12.68
C TYR A 416 -18.05 13.83 12.96
N GLN A 417 -17.05 14.55 12.44
CA GLN A 417 -16.98 16.00 12.46
C GLN A 417 -16.88 16.50 11.01
N PRO A 418 -18.00 16.98 10.43
CA PRO A 418 -17.97 17.53 9.07
C PRO A 418 -16.94 18.67 8.97
N SER A 419 -16.19 18.68 7.87
CA SER A 419 -15.26 19.75 7.56
C SER A 419 -15.98 21.00 7.06
N GLU A 420 -15.23 22.08 6.89
CA GLU A 420 -15.70 23.33 6.26
C GLU A 420 -15.59 23.29 4.72
N GLN A 421 -15.32 22.11 4.14
CA GLN A 421 -15.07 21.97 2.71
C GLN A 421 -16.30 21.42 1.98
N GLY A 422 -16.60 22.01 0.82
CA GLY A 422 -17.62 21.51 -0.11
C GLY A 422 -19.01 21.32 0.53
N PHE A 423 -19.63 20.18 0.26
CA PHE A 423 -20.95 19.82 0.78
C PHE A 423 -20.95 19.71 2.31
N GLU A 424 -19.85 19.31 2.95
CA GLU A 424 -19.79 19.21 4.41
C GLU A 424 -20.02 20.55 5.11
N ALA A 425 -19.52 21.64 4.52
CA ALA A 425 -19.75 22.99 5.02
C ALA A 425 -21.26 23.30 5.17
N SER A 426 -22.08 22.78 4.26
CA SER A 426 -23.53 23.02 4.25
C SER A 426 -24.29 22.22 5.32
N ILE A 427 -23.72 21.12 5.82
CA ILE A 427 -24.36 20.26 6.82
C ILE A 427 -23.73 20.38 8.21
N GLN A 428 -22.53 20.95 8.31
CA GLN A 428 -21.75 21.04 9.54
C GLN A 428 -22.56 21.65 10.69
N GLU A 429 -23.23 22.76 10.42
CA GLU A 429 -24.04 23.46 11.41
C GLU A 429 -25.23 22.62 11.89
N ASN A 430 -25.97 22.01 10.97
CA ASN A 430 -27.12 21.17 11.33
C ASN A 430 -26.69 19.94 12.14
N VAL A 431 -25.58 19.30 11.77
CA VAL A 431 -25.01 18.17 12.52
C VAL A 431 -24.61 18.59 13.94
N ALA A 432 -24.01 19.78 14.09
CA ALA A 432 -23.64 20.33 15.40
C ALA A 432 -24.88 20.66 16.25
N ARG A 433 -25.86 21.37 15.69
CA ARG A 433 -27.11 21.73 16.38
C ARG A 433 -27.89 20.50 16.85
N ASN A 434 -28.04 19.49 16.00
CA ASN A 434 -28.71 18.24 16.38
C ASN A 434 -27.98 17.51 17.50
N ARG A 435 -26.64 17.52 17.49
CA ARG A 435 -25.83 16.92 18.56
C ARG A 435 -25.97 17.67 19.88
N GLU A 436 -25.93 19.01 19.85
CA GLU A 436 -26.14 19.85 21.03
C GLU A 436 -27.52 19.62 21.64
N ALA A 437 -28.57 19.58 20.81
CA ALA A 437 -29.93 19.31 21.26
C ALA A 437 -30.10 17.88 21.82
N GLN A 438 -29.42 16.88 21.26
CA GLN A 438 -29.37 15.54 21.83
C GLN A 438 -28.73 15.54 23.22
N LEU A 439 -27.55 16.14 23.37
CA LEU A 439 -26.85 16.20 24.66
C LEU A 439 -27.64 16.94 25.73
N ALA A 440 -28.23 18.09 25.38
CA ALA A 440 -29.07 18.86 26.29
C ALA A 440 -30.30 18.07 26.76
N ALA A 441 -30.97 17.35 25.86
CA ALA A 441 -32.10 16.48 26.22
C ALA A 441 -31.68 15.40 27.24
N PHE A 442 -30.49 14.81 27.10
CA PHE A 442 -29.97 13.83 28.06
C PHE A 442 -29.74 14.42 29.46
N PHE A 443 -29.06 15.55 29.55
CA PHE A 443 -28.80 16.21 30.84
C PHE A 443 -30.11 16.57 31.56
N SER A 444 -31.12 17.01 30.81
CA SER A 444 -32.44 17.34 31.37
C SER A 444 -33.18 16.12 31.95
N GLN A 445 -33.09 14.95 31.30
CA GLN A 445 -33.70 13.71 31.79
C GLN A 445 -33.03 13.22 33.08
N THR A 446 -31.69 13.23 33.12
CA THR A 446 -30.92 12.80 34.31
C THR A 446 -31.20 13.69 35.53
N ALA A 447 -31.39 15.00 35.33
CA ALA A 447 -31.77 15.92 36.39
C ALA A 447 -33.20 15.68 36.94
N SER A 448 -34.15 15.29 36.07
CA SER A 448 -35.52 14.96 36.50
C SER A 448 -35.63 13.64 37.28
N GLU A 449 -34.84 12.63 36.90
CA GLU A 449 -34.82 11.33 37.57
C GLU A 449 -34.23 11.43 38.99
N GLN A 450 -33.26 12.31 39.19
CA GLN A 450 -32.65 12.57 40.51
C GLN A 450 -33.57 13.36 41.47
N SER A 451 -34.55 14.10 40.96
CA SER A 451 -35.44 14.96 41.75
C SER A 451 -36.75 14.27 42.20
N GLY A 452 -36.93 12.98 41.89
CA GLY A 452 -37.92 12.10 42.53
C GLY A 452 -39.39 12.36 42.18
N ASN A 453 -39.70 13.26 41.25
CA ASN A 453 -41.05 13.51 40.76
C ASN A 453 -41.12 13.15 39.27
N LEU A 454 -41.67 11.99 38.94
CA LEU A 454 -41.97 11.61 37.57
C LEU A 454 -43.48 11.44 37.42
N ASN A 455 -44.14 12.51 36.99
CA ASN A 455 -45.48 12.39 36.42
C ASN A 455 -45.35 11.85 35.00
N TYR A 456 -46.03 10.74 34.72
CA TYR A 456 -46.16 10.08 33.40
C TYR A 456 -46.53 11.04 32.24
N TRP A 457 -47.11 12.21 32.56
CA TRP A 457 -47.42 13.27 31.59
C TRP A 457 -46.21 14.14 31.20
N GLU A 458 -45.22 14.33 32.08
CA GLU A 458 -43.99 15.09 31.78
C GLU A 458 -43.07 14.31 30.82
N ALA A 459 -43.04 12.98 30.94
CA ALA A 459 -42.33 12.08 30.01
C ALA A 459 -42.87 12.12 28.57
N ARG A 460 -44.14 12.50 28.36
CA ARG A 460 -44.72 12.66 27.00
C ARG A 460 -44.35 13.99 26.34
N THR A 461 -44.13 15.05 27.13
CA THR A 461 -43.57 16.33 26.65
C THR A 461 -42.07 16.23 26.38
N LEU A 462 -41.38 15.25 26.99
CA LEU A 462 -39.96 14.98 26.76
C LEU A 462 -39.66 14.37 25.38
N GLY A 463 -40.63 13.75 24.69
CA GLY A 463 -40.47 13.32 23.30
C GLY A 463 -40.26 14.49 22.31
N SER A 464 -40.68 15.70 22.69
CA SER A 464 -40.48 16.94 21.92
C SER A 464 -39.43 17.87 22.56
N SER A 465 -38.67 17.40 23.57
CA SER A 465 -37.74 18.25 24.33
C SER A 465 -36.63 18.83 23.46
N GLY A 466 -35.96 18.03 22.62
CA GLY A 466 -34.93 18.54 21.71
C GLY A 466 -35.45 19.57 20.69
N GLU A 467 -36.67 19.39 20.18
CA GLU A 467 -37.33 20.35 19.28
C GLU A 467 -37.66 21.65 20.01
N LEU A 468 -38.30 21.56 21.19
CA LEU A 468 -38.61 22.70 22.05
C LEU A 468 -37.35 23.44 22.47
N LEU A 469 -36.25 22.74 22.75
CA LEU A 469 -34.97 23.33 23.12
C LEU A 469 -34.35 24.08 21.93
N ASN A 470 -34.44 23.54 20.71
CA ASN A 470 -34.03 24.24 19.50
C ASN A 470 -34.90 25.50 19.25
N GLU A 471 -36.22 25.38 19.35
CA GLU A 471 -37.14 26.54 19.21
C GLU A 471 -36.88 27.60 20.28
N PHE A 472 -36.66 27.19 21.53
CA PHE A 472 -36.37 28.08 22.63
C PHE A 472 -35.04 28.82 22.44
N ARG A 473 -33.98 28.12 21.99
CA ARG A 473 -32.70 28.73 21.62
C ARG A 473 -32.89 29.76 20.51
N ASP A 474 -33.63 29.41 19.46
CA ASP A 474 -33.81 30.26 18.29
C ASP A 474 -34.62 31.53 18.65
N GLN A 475 -35.72 31.39 19.42
CA GLN A 475 -36.50 32.53 19.92
C GLN A 475 -35.70 33.42 20.87
N LEU A 476 -34.96 32.83 21.82
CA LEU A 476 -34.12 33.60 22.75
C LEU A 476 -33.05 34.40 22.02
N THR A 477 -32.40 33.79 21.03
CA THR A 477 -31.35 34.48 20.25
C THR A 477 -31.91 35.57 19.35
N GLU A 478 -33.12 35.40 18.82
CA GLU A 478 -33.82 36.44 18.07
C GLU A 478 -34.21 37.62 18.97
N TRP A 479 -34.78 37.36 20.14
CA TRP A 479 -35.20 38.41 21.08
C TRP A 479 -34.04 39.18 21.72
N SER A 480 -32.85 38.58 21.80
CA SER A 480 -31.70 39.17 22.48
C SER A 480 -30.83 40.05 21.59
N GLU A 481 -31.18 40.22 20.30
CA GLU A 481 -30.47 41.09 19.33
C GLU A 481 -28.93 40.93 19.37
N ILE A 482 -28.46 39.69 19.52
CA ILE A 482 -27.05 39.39 19.78
C ILE A 482 -26.17 39.84 18.61
N SER A 483 -25.15 40.62 18.94
CA SER A 483 -24.08 41.04 18.02
C SER A 483 -22.71 40.47 18.45
N ARG A 484 -21.70 40.57 17.57
CA ARG A 484 -20.33 40.08 17.86
C ARG A 484 -19.69 40.64 19.13
N ASN A 485 -20.10 41.84 19.56
CA ASN A 485 -19.52 42.53 20.72
C ASN A 485 -20.33 42.33 22.01
N THR A 486 -21.35 41.49 21.98
CA THR A 486 -22.20 41.21 23.15
C THR A 486 -21.40 40.45 24.20
N LEU A 487 -21.47 40.85 25.47
CA LEU A 487 -20.91 40.07 26.57
C LEU A 487 -21.98 39.08 27.05
N ALA A 488 -21.69 37.78 27.02
CA ALA A 488 -22.63 36.75 27.41
C ALA A 488 -22.06 35.84 28.51
N LEU A 489 -22.88 35.54 29.52
CA LEU A 489 -22.60 34.54 30.55
C LEU A 489 -23.67 33.44 30.48
N VAL A 490 -23.26 32.22 30.15
CA VAL A 490 -24.14 31.04 30.13
C VAL A 490 -24.02 30.33 31.47
N LEU A 491 -25.07 30.40 32.30
CA LEU A 491 -25.04 29.92 33.69
C LEU A 491 -25.13 28.39 33.83
N ASN A 492 -25.84 27.71 32.92
CA ASN A 492 -25.93 26.26 32.87
C ASN A 492 -25.30 25.76 31.56
N ALA A 493 -23.99 25.98 31.42
CA ALA A 493 -23.31 25.76 30.15
C ALA A 493 -23.08 24.26 29.85
N GLY A 494 -23.22 23.38 30.84
CA GLY A 494 -23.00 21.93 30.72
C GLY A 494 -23.78 21.27 29.58
N GLU A 495 -24.96 21.79 29.28
CA GLU A 495 -25.86 21.30 28.22
C GLU A 495 -25.43 21.72 26.80
N GLY A 496 -24.56 22.73 26.67
CA GLY A 496 -24.01 23.20 25.38
C GLY A 496 -24.99 23.94 24.45
N LEU A 497 -26.30 23.88 24.70
CA LEU A 497 -27.36 24.41 23.81
C LEU A 497 -27.23 25.91 23.48
N LEU A 498 -27.14 26.77 24.50
CA LEU A 498 -26.98 28.22 24.32
C LEU A 498 -25.52 28.62 24.10
N LEU A 499 -24.59 27.90 24.74
CA LEU A 499 -23.16 28.18 24.63
C LEU A 499 -22.67 28.06 23.19
N GLY A 500 -23.06 26.99 22.48
CA GLY A 500 -22.67 26.78 21.09
C GLY A 500 -23.17 27.90 20.18
N GLU A 501 -24.42 28.33 20.34
CA GLU A 501 -25.00 29.39 19.53
C GLU A 501 -24.39 30.77 19.83
N PHE A 502 -24.06 31.04 21.09
CA PHE A 502 -23.38 32.27 21.48
C PHE A 502 -21.96 32.31 20.92
N LEU A 503 -21.20 31.20 20.98
CA LEU A 503 -19.87 31.12 20.36
C LEU A 503 -19.88 31.26 18.83
N ARG A 504 -21.02 31.00 18.16
CA ARG A 504 -21.19 31.26 16.70
C ARG A 504 -21.44 32.73 16.38
N ARG A 505 -22.16 33.45 17.25
CA ARG A 505 -22.62 34.83 16.99
C ARG A 505 -21.79 35.91 17.69
N ILE A 506 -21.13 35.57 18.79
CA ILE A 506 -20.36 36.46 19.67
C ILE A 506 -18.87 36.12 19.56
N SER A 507 -18.00 37.13 19.66
CA SER A 507 -16.56 36.91 19.79
C SER A 507 -16.23 36.08 21.03
N GLU A 508 -15.39 35.06 20.91
CA GLU A 508 -15.07 34.09 21.97
C GLU A 508 -14.62 34.73 23.28
N GLU A 509 -13.84 35.81 23.22
CA GLU A 509 -13.36 36.56 24.39
C GLU A 509 -14.49 37.17 25.23
N ASN A 510 -15.70 37.26 24.68
CA ASN A 510 -16.88 37.83 25.32
C ASN A 510 -17.91 36.78 25.76
N VAL A 511 -17.61 35.48 25.65
CA VAL A 511 -18.52 34.40 26.06
C VAL A 511 -17.94 33.67 27.27
N TYR A 512 -18.65 33.74 28.39
CA TYR A 512 -18.29 33.06 29.64
C TYR A 512 -19.28 31.94 29.91
N ALA A 513 -18.78 30.81 30.41
CA ALA A 513 -19.57 29.60 30.69
C ALA A 513 -19.37 29.16 32.14
N LEU A 514 -20.47 28.96 32.87
CA LEU A 514 -20.49 28.34 34.18
C LEU A 514 -20.96 26.89 34.03
N VAL A 515 -20.19 25.96 34.60
CA VAL A 515 -20.46 24.51 34.57
C VAL A 515 -20.46 23.97 36.00
N GLU A 516 -21.25 22.94 36.25
CA GLU A 516 -21.41 22.38 37.60
C GLU A 516 -20.33 21.35 37.92
N SER A 517 -19.77 20.69 36.90
CA SER A 517 -18.77 19.64 37.08
C SER A 517 -17.52 19.80 36.20
N SER A 518 -16.41 19.21 36.67
CA SER A 518 -15.18 19.11 35.87
C SER A 518 -15.36 18.21 34.63
N ASN A 519 -16.36 17.31 34.65
CA ASN A 519 -16.68 16.44 33.53
C ASN A 519 -17.39 17.21 32.41
N GLU A 520 -18.39 18.04 32.74
CA GLU A 520 -19.03 18.96 31.79
C GLU A 520 -18.01 19.86 31.11
N LYS A 521 -17.07 20.44 31.90
CA LYS A 521 -15.99 21.25 31.34
C LYS A 521 -15.18 20.51 30.26
N LYS A 522 -14.90 19.23 30.49
CA LYS A 522 -14.14 18.39 29.55
C LYS A 522 -14.96 18.05 28.30
N ILE A 523 -16.25 17.77 28.47
CA ILE A 523 -17.19 17.51 27.36
C ILE A 523 -17.31 18.75 26.47
N LEU A 524 -17.57 19.92 27.05
CA LEU A 524 -17.67 21.19 26.31
C LEU A 524 -16.36 21.57 25.63
N GLY A 525 -15.22 21.38 26.30
CA GLY A 525 -13.90 21.62 25.70
C GLY A 525 -13.62 20.72 24.48
N THR A 526 -14.20 19.51 24.46
CA THR A 526 -14.12 18.61 23.30
C THR A 526 -15.07 19.03 22.18
N LEU A 527 -16.26 19.52 22.53
CA LEU A 527 -17.30 19.96 21.59
C LEU A 527 -16.92 21.25 20.85
N PHE A 528 -16.45 22.27 21.59
CA PHE A 528 -16.24 23.61 21.04
C PHE A 528 -14.79 23.95 20.71
N LYS A 529 -13.81 23.15 21.20
CA LYS A 529 -12.35 23.33 20.99
C LYS A 529 -11.86 24.77 21.22
N LYS A 530 -12.53 25.50 22.10
CA LYS A 530 -12.33 26.93 22.40
C LYS A 530 -12.41 27.14 23.91
#